data_AF-A0A7W0VH55-F1
#
_entry.id   AF-A0A7W0VH55-F1
#
_cell.length_a   1.000
_cell.length_b   1.000
_cell.length_c   1.000
_cell.angle_alpha   90.00
_cell.angle_beta   90.00
_cell.angle_gamma   90.00
#
_symmetry.space_group_name_H-M   'P 1'
#
loop_
_entity.id
_entity.type
_entity.pdbx_description
1 polymer ?
#
loop_
_entity_poly.entity_id
_entity_poly.type
_entity_poly.pdbx_seq_one_letter_code
_entity_poly.pdbx_strand_id
1 'polypeptide(L)' 'MKRIETSRHRRKQFAVLARTRSSQAATMTLAPGTSSSEDSANEHGWAEQWLYVVSGTGSARIGSRTVTLREGTLV' A
#
# COMPACT_ATOMS: atom_id res chain seq x y z
N MET A 1 16.71 -8.22 15.06
CA MET A 1 15.97 -7.25 14.22
C MET A 1 16.27 -7.56 12.75
N LYS A 2 15.25 -7.69 11.89
CA LYS A 2 15.46 -7.93 10.45
C LYS A 2 15.37 -6.61 9.70
N ARG A 3 16.47 -6.18 9.07
CA ARG A 3 16.50 -5.01 8.17
C ARG A 3 16.17 -5.47 6.75
N ILE A 4 15.32 -4.71 6.07
CA ILE A 4 14.93 -4.98 4.67
C ILE A 4 15.06 -3.68 3.86
N GLU A 5 15.78 -3.73 2.74
CA GLU A 5 15.90 -2.62 1.82
C GLU A 5 14.71 -2.60 0.85
N THR A 6 13.82 -1.63 1.01
CA THR A 6 12.60 -1.50 0.19
C THR A 6 12.89 -0.93 -1.21
N SER A 7 13.99 -0.21 -1.38
CA SER A 7 14.38 0.45 -2.63
C SER A 7 14.52 -0.51 -3.81
N ARG A 8 14.96 -1.76 -3.55
CA ARG A 8 15.12 -2.82 -4.56
C ARG A 8 13.79 -3.28 -5.17
N HIS A 9 12.67 -2.97 -4.53
CA HIS A 9 11.33 -3.39 -4.94
C HIS A 9 10.50 -2.27 -5.57
N ARG A 10 11.00 -1.03 -5.64
CA ARG A 10 10.29 0.15 -6.18
C ARG A 10 9.86 0.01 -7.66
N ARG A 11 10.45 -0.92 -8.41
CA ARG A 11 10.07 -1.17 -9.81
C ARG A 11 8.96 -2.22 -9.94
N LYS A 12 8.61 -2.92 -8.86
CA LYS A 12 7.54 -3.91 -8.85
C LYS A 12 6.23 -3.21 -8.48
N GLN A 13 5.14 -3.62 -9.14
CA GLN A 13 3.81 -3.12 -8.80
C GLN A 13 3.42 -3.51 -7.37
N PHE A 14 3.72 -4.74 -6.95
CA PHE A 14 3.52 -5.21 -5.58
C PHE A 14 4.58 -6.26 -5.21
N ALA A 15 5.07 -6.22 -3.97
CA ALA A 15 6.00 -7.21 -3.44
C ALA A 15 5.85 -7.38 -1.94
N VAL A 16 5.60 -8.63 -1.49
CA VAL A 16 5.67 -8.99 -0.07
C VAL A 16 7.14 -9.06 0.36
N LEU A 17 7.46 -8.41 1.48
CA LEU A 17 8.83 -8.26 1.98
C LEU A 17 9.12 -9.14 3.19
N ALA A 18 8.16 -9.20 4.10
CA ALA A 18 8.27 -9.98 5.33
C ALA A 18 6.90 -10.34 5.86
N ARG A 19 6.88 -11.41 6.64
CA ARG A 19 5.69 -11.90 7.32
C ARG A 19 6.06 -12.39 8.72
N THR A 20 5.18 -12.14 9.66
CA THR A 20 5.18 -12.74 11.00
C THR A 20 3.97 -13.67 11.11
N ARG A 21 3.68 -14.17 12.32
CA ARG A 21 2.45 -14.94 12.56
C ARG A 21 1.19 -14.13 12.30
N SER A 22 1.21 -12.82 12.55
CA SER A 22 0.01 -11.96 12.58
C SER A 22 0.02 -10.81 11.58
N SER A 23 1.13 -10.56 10.88
CA SER A 23 1.25 -9.36 10.03
C SER A 23 2.14 -9.61 8.82
N GLN A 24 1.94 -8.81 7.79
CA GLN A 24 2.75 -8.82 6.57
C GLN A 24 3.15 -7.39 6.21
N ALA A 25 4.39 -7.22 5.77
CA ALA A 25 4.88 -5.98 5.18
C ALA A 25 5.05 -6.16 3.67
N ALA A 26 4.59 -5.19 2.90
CA ALA A 26 4.69 -5.19 1.44
C ALA A 26 5.02 -3.78 0.92
N THR A 27 5.58 -3.73 -0.29
CA THR A 27 5.69 -2.49 -1.07
C THR A 27 4.74 -2.56 -2.25
N MET A 28 4.13 -1.42 -2.58
CA MET A 28 3.31 -1.25 -3.75
C MET A 28 3.76 0.00 -4.50
N THR A 29 3.85 -0.06 -5.82
CA THR A 29 4.17 1.11 -6.67
C THR A 29 3.19 1.14 -7.83
N LEU A 30 2.38 2.19 -7.85
CA LEU A 30 1.41 2.44 -8.91
C LEU A 30 2.04 3.37 -9.94
N ALA A 31 1.90 3.01 -11.22
CA ALA A 31 2.27 3.91 -12.30
C ALA A 31 1.22 5.05 -12.39
N PRO A 32 1.59 6.22 -12.93
CA PRO A 32 0.63 7.31 -13.15
C PRO A 32 -0.62 6.82 -13.90
N GLY A 33 -1.81 7.16 -13.38
CA GLY A 33 -3.10 6.75 -13.95
C GLY A 33 -3.54 5.32 -13.61
N THR A 34 -2.75 4.54 -12.88
CA THR A 34 -3.12 3.19 -12.44
C THR A 34 -3.68 3.18 -11.01
N SER A 35 -4.55 2.21 -10.72
CA SER A 35 -5.06 1.92 -9.38
C SER A 35 -4.63 0.51 -8.92
N SER A 36 -4.60 0.28 -7.60
CA SER A 36 -4.38 -1.06 -7.04
C SER A 36 -5.65 -1.93 -7.03
N SER A 37 -6.80 -1.34 -7.30
CA SER A 37 -8.11 -1.99 -7.28
C SER A 37 -9.15 -1.10 -7.97
N GLU A 38 -10.08 -1.70 -8.70
CA GLU A 38 -11.26 -1.01 -9.26
C GLU A 38 -12.55 -1.34 -8.50
N ASP A 39 -12.53 -2.32 -7.60
CA ASP A 39 -13.75 -2.98 -7.11
C ASP A 39 -13.88 -2.99 -5.58
N SER A 40 -15.12 -2.92 -5.07
CA SER A 40 -15.43 -2.96 -3.62
C SER A 40 -15.16 -4.33 -2.99
N ALA A 41 -14.85 -5.35 -3.80
CA ALA A 41 -14.43 -6.67 -3.35
C ALA A 41 -13.01 -6.68 -2.75
N ASN A 42 -12.26 -5.58 -2.82
CA ASN A 42 -10.95 -5.44 -2.14
C ASN A 42 -11.10 -5.14 -0.63
N GLU A 43 -12.11 -5.74 0.01
CA GLU A 43 -12.27 -5.74 1.45
C GLU A 43 -11.49 -6.91 2.04
N HIS A 44 -10.49 -6.60 2.84
CA HIS A 44 -9.78 -7.59 3.64
C HIS A 44 -10.50 -7.79 4.97
N GLY A 45 -11.70 -8.42 4.95
CA GLY A 45 -12.53 -8.58 6.16
C GLY A 45 -11.87 -9.32 7.33
N TRP A 46 -10.73 -9.98 7.10
CA TRP A 46 -9.93 -10.68 8.11
C TRP A 46 -8.61 -9.98 8.46
N ALA A 47 -8.28 -8.85 7.82
CA ALA A 47 -7.02 -8.14 8.04
C ALA A 47 -7.15 -6.63 7.81
N GLU A 48 -6.62 -5.84 8.73
CA GLU A 48 -6.42 -4.41 8.49
C GLU A 48 -5.28 -4.19 7.50
N GLN A 49 -5.44 -3.18 6.65
CA GLN A 49 -4.37 -2.68 5.79
C GLN A 49 -3.96 -1.29 6.25
N TRP A 50 -2.66 -1.13 6.47
CA TRP A 50 -2.04 0.14 6.80
C TRP A 50 -1.16 0.56 5.61
N LEU A 51 -1.36 1.77 5.09
CA LEU A 51 -0.66 2.27 3.90
C LEU A 51 0.06 3.57 4.22
N TYR A 52 1.40 3.52 4.13
CA TYR A 52 2.27 4.69 4.23
C TYR A 52 2.82 5.09 2.85
N VAL A 53 2.67 6.36 2.49
CA VAL A 53 3.13 6.88 1.21
C VAL A 53 4.59 7.32 1.32
N VAL A 54 5.48 6.54 0.69
CA VAL A 54 6.92 6.83 0.67
C VAL A 54 7.27 7.96 -0.31
N SER A 55 6.55 8.09 -1.43
CA SER A 55 6.77 9.13 -2.44
C SER A 55 5.60 9.18 -3.43
N GLY A 56 5.42 10.33 -4.08
CA GLY A 56 4.36 10.53 -5.07
C GLY A 56 3.06 11.06 -4.47
N THR A 57 2.02 11.15 -5.30
CA THR A 57 0.70 11.67 -4.93
C THR A 57 -0.40 10.82 -5.53
N GLY A 58 -1.60 10.90 -4.97
CA GLY A 58 -2.77 10.19 -5.45
C GLY A 58 -3.99 10.40 -4.56
N SER A 59 -4.94 9.49 -4.64
CA SER A 59 -6.09 9.45 -3.75
C SER A 59 -6.40 8.02 -3.34
N ALA A 60 -6.98 7.86 -2.15
CA ALA A 60 -7.55 6.61 -1.68
C ALA A 60 -9.05 6.80 -1.45
N ARG A 61 -9.85 5.80 -1.84
CA ARG A 61 -11.25 5.70 -1.47
C ARG A 61 -11.39 4.71 -0.32
N ILE A 62 -11.82 5.18 0.85
CA ILE A 62 -11.95 4.41 2.09
C ILE A 62 -13.41 4.50 2.52
N GLY A 63 -14.17 3.43 2.26
CA GLY A 63 -15.63 3.46 2.38
C GLY A 63 -16.22 4.57 1.50
N SER A 64 -16.97 5.49 2.11
CA SER A 64 -17.57 6.65 1.44
C SER A 64 -16.64 7.86 1.32
N ARG A 65 -15.43 7.81 1.90
CA ARG A 65 -14.51 8.96 1.97
C ARG A 65 -13.43 8.84 0.92
N THR A 66 -13.10 9.96 0.29
CA THR A 66 -11.90 10.09 -0.54
C THR A 66 -10.86 10.91 0.21
N VAL A 67 -9.64 10.40 0.30
CA VAL A 67 -8.52 11.05 0.99
C VAL A 67 -7.40 11.31 0.00
N THR A 68 -6.83 12.52 0.02
CA THR A 68 -5.64 12.84 -0.78
C THR A 68 -4.41 12.20 -0.16
N LEU A 69 -3.64 11.50 -0.99
CA LEU A 69 -2.38 10.89 -0.63
C LEU A 69 -1.22 11.76 -1.11
N ARG A 70 -0.23 11.95 -0.25
CA ARG A 70 1.07 12.54 -0.57
C ARG A 70 2.13 11.88 0.30
N GLU A 71 3.40 12.13 0.00
CA GLU A 71 4.51 11.67 0.83
C GLU A 71 4.28 11.97 2.32
N GLY A 72 4.47 10.95 3.16
CA GLY A 72 4.24 11.03 4.60
C GLY A 72 2.81 10.76 5.05
N THR A 73 1.83 10.64 4.14
CA THR A 73 0.46 10.23 4.49
C THR A 73 0.46 8.77 4.97
N LEU A 74 -0.26 8.52 6.08
CA LEU A 74 -0.57 7.20 6.62
C LEU A 74 -2.09 7.05 6.69
N VAL A 75 -2.63 5.95 6.15
CA VAL A 75 -4.05 5.58 6.20
C VAL A 75 -4.25 4.12 6.54
#